data_AF-A0A938R144-F1
#
_entry.id   AF-A0A938R144-F1
#
_cell.length_a   1.000
_cell.length_b   1.000
_cell.length_c   1.000
_cell.angle_alpha   90.00
_cell.angle_beta   90.00
_cell.angle_gamma   90.00
#
_symmetry.space_group_name_H-M   'P 1'
#
loop_
_entity.id
_entity.type
_entity.pdbx_description
1 polymer ?
#
loop_
_entity_poly.entity_id
_entity_poly.type
_entity_poly.pdbx_seq_one_letter_code
_entity_poly.pdbx_strand_id
1 'polypeptide(L)'
;MVDRNMVMIKHLFNGILDHEVNNPVDDHGLLTVNGEQLLKKMGVIAEQGVIIDKSTIRILASAYNEWKIPINKQNLLFKLPVTEWDDPENRVITSRPFIKLGIKIGEGTKIGKDVYLGLGASIGKYCRISDLAEICMGSTLHDRVYVGREAIVCKGSEVQSDSHLLDGAIVAPYNLVKRNIIILPGCVFTQNNKSSPHFLK
;
A
#
# COMPACT_ATOMS: atom_id res chain seq x y z
N MET A 1 41.56 6.81 16.20
CA MET A 1 40.68 6.20 17.23
C MET A 1 39.32 5.98 16.59
N VAL A 2 38.91 4.71 16.47
CA VAL A 2 37.64 4.33 15.86
C VAL A 2 36.51 4.74 16.82
N ASP A 3 35.62 5.59 16.32
CA ASP A 3 34.53 6.19 17.09
C ASP A 3 33.52 5.11 17.50
N ARG A 4 33.44 4.82 18.80
CA ARG A 4 32.65 3.70 19.38
C ARG A 4 31.14 3.99 19.44
N ASN A 5 30.67 5.08 18.84
CA ASN A 5 29.25 5.45 18.77
C ASN A 5 28.62 5.25 17.39
N MET A 6 29.34 4.59 16.48
CA MET A 6 28.76 4.09 15.23
C MET A 6 27.93 2.85 15.55
N VAL A 7 26.65 3.04 15.92
CA VAL A 7 25.66 1.97 15.73
C VAL A 7 25.58 1.79 14.23
N MET A 8 26.38 0.86 13.72
CA MET A 8 26.17 0.36 12.39
C MET A 8 24.77 -0.24 12.37
N ILE A 9 23.86 0.47 11.71
CA ILE A 9 22.63 -0.10 11.17
C ILE A 9 23.08 -1.03 10.02
N LYS A 10 23.84 -2.08 10.34
CA LYS A 10 24.36 -3.03 9.35
C LYS A 10 23.28 -4.03 8.91
N HIS A 11 22.19 -4.16 9.67
CA HIS A 11 21.22 -5.25 9.55
C HIS A 11 19.88 -4.89 10.20
N LEU A 12 19.07 -3.99 9.62
CA LEU A 12 17.65 -3.96 10.05
C LEU A 12 16.80 -4.94 9.24
N PHE A 13 17.19 -5.26 8.00
CA PHE A 13 16.56 -6.29 7.21
C PHE A 13 17.58 -6.93 6.27
N ASN A 14 17.96 -8.18 6.52
CA ASN A 14 18.57 -8.96 5.43
C ASN A 14 17.52 -9.00 4.30
N GLY A 15 17.94 -8.72 3.06
CA GLY A 15 17.04 -8.83 1.91
C GLY A 15 16.33 -10.18 1.87
N ILE A 16 15.21 -10.27 1.17
CA ILE A 16 14.54 -11.53 0.91
C ILE A 16 15.37 -12.32 -0.09
N LEU A 17 15.81 -13.51 0.28
CA LEU A 17 16.53 -14.43 -0.60
C LEU A 17 15.53 -15.19 -1.47
N ASP A 18 15.92 -15.61 -2.66
CA ASP A 18 15.04 -16.30 -3.61
C ASP A 18 14.42 -17.58 -3.04
N HIS A 19 15.13 -18.27 -2.14
CA HIS A 19 14.58 -19.47 -1.50
C HIS A 19 13.53 -19.17 -0.43
N GLU A 20 13.52 -17.95 0.14
CA GLU A 20 12.52 -17.55 1.13
C GLU A 20 11.14 -17.31 0.49
N VAL A 21 11.10 -17.02 -0.80
CA VAL A 21 9.86 -16.91 -1.59
C VAL A 21 9.41 -18.25 -2.20
N ASN A 22 10.03 -19.36 -1.79
CA ASN A 22 9.59 -20.70 -2.18
C ASN A 22 8.40 -21.14 -1.32
N ASN A 23 7.32 -21.55 -1.98
CA ASN A 23 6.08 -22.06 -1.36
C ASN A 23 5.48 -21.11 -0.29
N PRO A 24 5.25 -19.82 -0.62
CA PRO A 24 4.61 -18.89 0.31
C PRO A 24 3.12 -19.20 0.52
N VAL A 25 2.56 -20.02 -0.38
CA VAL A 25 1.19 -20.53 -0.34
C VAL A 25 1.20 -22.05 -0.50
N ASP A 26 0.20 -22.72 0.06
CA ASP A 26 -0.02 -24.16 -0.08
C ASP A 26 -0.69 -24.52 -1.42
N ASP A 27 -0.98 -25.81 -1.62
CA ASP A 27 -1.63 -26.32 -2.84
C ASP A 27 -3.06 -25.79 -3.05
N HIS A 28 -3.66 -25.21 -2.01
CA HIS A 28 -4.98 -24.58 -2.04
C HIS A 28 -4.90 -23.06 -2.23
N GLY A 29 -3.69 -22.49 -2.31
CA GLY A 29 -3.46 -21.04 -2.45
C GLY A 29 -3.60 -20.25 -1.15
N LEU A 30 -3.61 -20.91 0.00
CA LEU A 30 -3.62 -20.27 1.32
C LEU A 30 -2.20 -20.00 1.80
N LEU A 31 -2.01 -18.95 2.59
CA LEU A 31 -0.70 -18.61 3.16
C LEU A 31 -0.19 -19.75 4.06
N THR A 32 1.03 -20.21 3.81
CA THR A 32 1.72 -21.11 4.74
C THR A 32 2.25 -20.32 5.94
N VAL A 33 2.63 -21.00 7.02
CA VAL A 33 3.32 -20.35 8.17
C VAL A 33 4.57 -19.58 7.70
N ASN A 34 5.31 -20.13 6.74
CA ASN A 34 6.46 -19.46 6.14
C ASN A 34 6.03 -18.22 5.34
N GLY A 35 4.94 -18.30 4.58
CA GLY A 35 4.35 -17.17 3.87
C GLY A 35 3.96 -16.03 4.81
N GLU A 36 3.31 -16.34 5.94
CA GLU A 36 2.96 -15.32 6.95
C GLU A 36 4.20 -14.67 7.58
N GLN A 37 5.23 -15.46 7.89
CA GLN A 37 6.50 -14.94 8.43
C GLN A 37 7.21 -14.04 7.41
N LEU A 38 7.20 -14.42 6.13
CA LEU A 38 7.75 -13.64 5.04
C LEU A 38 7.01 -12.30 4.89
N LEU A 39 5.68 -12.31 4.89
CA LEU A 39 4.86 -11.09 4.87
C LEU A 39 5.20 -10.17 6.05
N LYS A 40 5.30 -10.71 7.27
CA LYS A 40 5.70 -9.94 8.47
C LYS A 40 7.10 -9.35 8.33
N LYS A 41 8.07 -10.09 7.78
CA LYS A 41 9.44 -9.61 7.50
C LYS A 41 9.43 -8.41 6.53
N MET A 42 8.53 -8.42 5.56
CA MET A 42 8.31 -7.32 4.61
C MET A 42 7.45 -6.17 5.17
N GLY A 43 7.00 -6.25 6.42
CA GLY A 43 6.13 -5.24 7.03
C GLY A 43 4.67 -5.34 6.58
N VAL A 44 4.24 -6.46 6.01
CA VAL A 44 2.85 -6.70 5.60
C VAL A 44 2.08 -7.37 6.75
N ILE A 45 0.97 -6.75 7.15
CA ILE A 45 0.03 -7.28 8.14
C ILE A 45 -1.21 -7.76 7.38
N ALA A 46 -1.39 -9.07 7.31
CA ALA A 46 -2.57 -9.71 6.76
C ALA A 46 -3.46 -10.25 7.90
N GLU A 47 -4.73 -9.90 7.90
CA GLU A 47 -5.72 -10.41 8.84
C GLU A 47 -6.26 -11.80 8.44
N GLN A 48 -7.16 -12.36 9.25
CA GLN A 48 -7.72 -13.69 9.03
C GLN A 48 -8.40 -13.82 7.65
N GLY A 49 -8.18 -14.95 6.98
CA GLY A 49 -8.84 -15.26 5.71
C GLY A 49 -8.36 -14.43 4.51
N VAL A 50 -7.27 -13.67 4.66
CA VAL A 50 -6.61 -13.00 3.54
C VAL A 50 -5.99 -14.04 2.60
N ILE A 51 -6.24 -13.87 1.30
CA ILE A 51 -5.66 -14.71 0.24
C ILE A 51 -4.83 -13.81 -0.67
N ILE A 52 -3.58 -14.19 -0.92
CA ILE A 52 -2.66 -13.44 -1.79
C ILE A 52 -2.00 -14.45 -2.73
N ASP A 53 -2.03 -14.17 -4.03
CA ASP A 53 -1.33 -15.03 -4.99
C ASP A 53 0.20 -15.02 -4.78
N LYS A 54 0.82 -16.17 -5.03
CA LYS A 54 2.28 -16.36 -4.90
C LYS A 54 3.11 -15.37 -5.73
N SER A 55 2.63 -14.94 -6.90
CA SER A 55 3.39 -14.02 -7.75
C SER A 55 3.36 -12.60 -7.19
N THR A 56 2.24 -12.19 -6.58
CA THR A 56 2.14 -10.93 -5.82
C THR A 56 3.09 -10.92 -4.62
N ILE A 57 3.23 -12.04 -3.91
CA ILE A 57 4.21 -12.16 -2.80
C ILE A 57 5.65 -12.02 -3.33
N ARG A 58 5.95 -12.53 -4.53
CA ARG A 58 7.28 -12.35 -5.16
C ARG A 58 7.54 -10.91 -5.56
N ILE A 59 6.53 -10.21 -6.10
CA ILE A 59 6.64 -8.77 -6.42
C ILE A 59 6.91 -7.98 -5.14
N LEU A 60 6.19 -8.26 -4.06
CA LEU A 60 6.45 -7.66 -2.74
C LEU A 60 7.89 -7.87 -2.27
N ALA A 61 8.42 -9.08 -2.42
CA ALA A 61 9.80 -9.41 -2.05
C ALA A 61 10.83 -8.67 -2.91
N SER A 62 10.58 -8.58 -4.23
CA SER A 62 11.42 -7.80 -5.15
C SER A 62 11.41 -6.32 -4.77
N ALA A 63 10.22 -5.74 -4.60
CA ALA A 63 10.06 -4.35 -4.22
C ALA A 63 10.79 -4.07 -2.89
N TYR A 64 10.60 -4.93 -1.89
CA TYR A 64 11.30 -4.82 -0.61
C TYR A 64 12.83 -4.83 -0.75
N ASN A 65 13.36 -5.67 -1.63
CA ASN A 65 14.80 -5.75 -1.90
C ASN A 65 15.35 -4.53 -2.65
N GLU A 66 14.55 -3.92 -3.52
CA GLU A 66 14.89 -2.69 -4.23
C GLU A 66 14.90 -1.47 -3.31
N TRP A 67 14.10 -1.48 -2.25
CA TRP A 67 13.95 -0.36 -1.30
C TRP A 67 15.12 -0.19 -0.31
N LYS A 68 16.34 -0.62 -0.69
CA LYS A 68 17.59 -0.38 0.04
C LYS A 68 18.02 1.09 -0.06
N ILE A 69 17.25 1.99 0.55
CA ILE A 69 17.71 3.35 0.83
C ILE A 69 18.58 3.28 2.10
N PRO A 70 19.83 3.76 2.09
CA PRO A 70 20.64 3.81 3.30
C PRO A 70 20.02 4.75 4.34
N ILE A 71 19.44 4.16 5.39
CA ILE A 71 18.86 4.90 6.52
C ILE A 71 20.01 5.29 7.46
N ASN A 72 20.46 6.55 7.42
CA ASN A 72 21.19 7.13 8.55
C ASN A 72 20.18 7.69 9.58
N LYS A 73 20.56 7.89 10.85
CA LYS A 73 19.65 8.42 11.89
C LYS A 73 19.03 9.80 11.54
N GLN A 74 19.63 10.58 10.64
CA GLN A 74 19.10 11.85 10.14
C GLN A 74 18.04 11.65 9.04
N ASN A 75 18.07 10.51 8.34
CA ASN A 75 17.10 10.09 7.31
C ASN A 75 15.89 9.31 7.89
N LEU A 76 15.84 9.07 9.20
CA LEU A 76 14.65 8.49 9.87
C LEU A 76 13.44 9.43 9.81
N LEU A 77 13.68 10.73 9.59
CA LEU A 77 12.67 11.65 9.10
C LEU A 77 12.79 11.70 7.58
N PHE A 78 11.97 10.93 6.89
CA PHE A 78 11.62 11.31 5.52
C PHE A 78 10.95 12.68 5.58
N LYS A 79 11.69 13.76 5.27
CA LYS A 79 11.09 14.93 4.63
C LYS A 79 10.71 14.49 3.22
N LEU A 80 9.63 13.73 3.09
CA LEU A 80 8.86 13.84 1.86
C LEU A 80 8.42 15.31 1.78
N PRO A 81 8.34 15.93 0.59
CA PRO A 81 7.56 17.14 0.42
C PRO A 81 6.11 16.77 0.75
N VAL A 82 5.77 16.86 2.04
CA VAL A 82 4.39 16.92 2.50
C VAL A 82 4.02 18.36 2.26
N THR A 83 3.36 18.65 1.15
CA THR A 83 2.59 19.89 1.06
C THR A 83 1.59 19.83 2.20
N GLU A 84 1.64 20.83 3.07
CA GLU A 84 0.85 20.98 4.28
C GLU A 84 -0.59 20.47 4.04
N TRP A 85 -0.97 19.45 4.78
CA TRP A 85 -2.30 18.86 4.71
C TRP A 85 -3.15 19.58 5.75
N ASP A 86 -3.76 20.68 5.35
CA ASP A 86 -4.82 21.34 6.13
C ASP A 86 -6.09 20.48 6.01
N ASP A 87 -6.41 19.78 7.10
CA ASP A 87 -7.68 19.09 7.32
C ASP A 87 -8.74 20.12 7.76
N PRO A 88 -9.77 20.42 6.94
CA PRO A 88 -10.73 21.48 7.23
C PRO A 88 -11.76 21.14 8.34
N GLU A 89 -11.80 19.90 8.84
CA GLU A 89 -12.75 19.50 9.90
C GLU A 89 -12.07 18.97 11.19
N ASN A 90 -10.80 19.33 11.38
CA ASN A 90 -10.14 19.32 12.68
C ASN A 90 -9.86 17.93 13.29
N ARG A 91 -9.02 17.13 12.63
CA ARG A 91 -8.08 16.26 13.36
C ARG A 91 -6.71 16.91 13.42
N VAL A 92 -6.40 17.43 14.60
CA VAL A 92 -5.06 17.79 15.06
C VAL A 92 -4.04 16.71 14.62
N ILE A 93 -3.31 16.95 13.54
CA ILE A 93 -2.11 16.18 13.18
C ILE A 93 -0.96 16.77 14.02
N THR A 94 -1.01 16.56 15.34
CA THR A 94 0.14 16.83 16.18
C THR A 94 1.20 15.77 15.91
N SER A 95 2.34 16.24 15.42
CA SER A 95 3.64 15.55 15.31
C SER A 95 3.79 14.53 14.17
N ARG A 96 4.52 14.95 13.12
CA ARG A 96 5.23 14.14 12.11
C ARG A 96 4.38 13.03 11.45
N PRO A 97 4.00 13.12 10.16
CA PRO A 97 3.32 12.01 9.52
C PRO A 97 4.28 10.82 9.48
N PHE A 98 4.12 9.90 10.43
CA PHE A 98 4.71 8.58 10.38
C PHE A 98 4.10 7.90 9.16
N ILE A 99 4.83 7.87 8.05
CA ILE A 99 4.52 6.92 6.98
C ILE A 99 4.51 5.55 7.68
N LYS A 100 3.35 4.90 7.74
CA LYS A 100 3.30 3.50 8.13
C LYS A 100 4.15 2.77 7.09
N LEU A 101 5.34 2.33 7.49
CA LEU A 101 6.26 1.60 6.62
C LEU A 101 5.73 0.22 6.21
N GLY A 102 4.55 -0.18 6.69
CA GLY A 102 3.95 -1.48 6.43
C GLY A 102 2.69 -1.40 5.59
N ILE A 103 2.35 -2.52 4.95
CA ILE A 103 1.10 -2.72 4.21
C ILE A 103 0.10 -3.39 5.16
N LYS A 104 -1.17 -2.98 5.11
CA LYS A 104 -2.24 -3.64 5.87
C LYS A 104 -3.29 -4.21 4.95
N ILE A 105 -3.74 -5.43 5.22
CA ILE A 105 -4.76 -6.13 4.45
C ILE A 105 -5.79 -6.69 5.43
N GLY A 106 -7.01 -6.18 5.34
CA GLY A 106 -8.11 -6.54 6.21
C GLY A 106 -8.68 -7.92 5.92
N GLU A 107 -9.41 -8.44 6.90
CA GLU A 107 -10.03 -9.77 6.92
C GLU A 107 -10.77 -10.11 5.61
N GLY A 108 -10.59 -11.35 5.14
CA GLY A 108 -11.33 -11.89 3.99
C GLY A 108 -11.01 -11.25 2.64
N THR A 109 -10.04 -10.33 2.57
CA THR A 109 -9.61 -9.70 1.33
C THR A 109 -8.82 -10.68 0.45
N LYS A 110 -9.08 -10.63 -0.86
CA LYS A 110 -8.43 -11.48 -1.86
C LYS A 110 -7.63 -10.63 -2.84
N ILE A 111 -6.38 -11.02 -3.05
CA ILE A 111 -5.42 -10.35 -3.93
C ILE A 111 -4.98 -11.33 -5.01
N GLY A 112 -5.23 -10.97 -6.26
CA GLY A 112 -4.93 -11.76 -7.46
C GLY A 112 -3.45 -11.82 -7.80
N LYS A 113 -3.18 -12.27 -9.02
CA LYS A 113 -1.84 -12.47 -9.56
C LYS A 113 -1.19 -11.16 -9.96
N ASP A 114 0.11 -11.07 -9.75
CA ASP A 114 0.96 -10.00 -10.27
C ASP A 114 0.47 -8.59 -9.86
N VAL A 115 -0.12 -8.48 -8.67
CA VAL A 115 -0.59 -7.22 -8.10
C VAL A 115 0.58 -6.46 -7.49
N TYR A 116 0.68 -5.17 -7.77
CA TYR A 116 1.61 -4.29 -7.07
C TYR A 116 0.95 -3.67 -5.84
N LEU A 117 1.58 -3.85 -4.67
CA LEU A 117 1.18 -3.18 -3.42
C LEU A 117 2.30 -2.26 -2.96
N GLY A 118 2.06 -0.96 -3.06
CA GLY A 118 2.98 0.07 -2.60
C GLY A 118 3.03 0.18 -1.08
N LEU A 119 4.19 0.58 -0.55
CA LEU A 119 4.39 0.74 0.88
C LEU A 119 3.38 1.71 1.50
N GLY A 120 2.94 1.42 2.71
CA GLY A 120 1.92 2.22 3.40
C GLY A 120 0.51 2.07 2.83
N ALA A 121 0.28 1.19 1.84
CA ALA A 121 -1.07 0.87 1.39
C ALA A 121 -1.88 0.24 2.53
N SER A 122 -3.13 0.69 2.67
CA SER A 122 -4.08 0.16 3.64
C SER A 122 -5.30 -0.36 2.90
N ILE A 123 -5.54 -1.66 2.98
CA ILE A 123 -6.66 -2.33 2.32
C ILE A 123 -7.61 -2.85 3.40
N GLY A 124 -8.88 -2.46 3.30
CA GLY A 124 -9.96 -2.87 4.20
C GLY A 124 -10.34 -4.33 4.08
N LYS A 125 -11.49 -4.67 4.66
CA LYS A 125 -12.03 -6.03 4.73
C LYS A 125 -12.83 -6.38 3.48
N TYR A 126 -12.81 -7.66 3.13
CA TYR A 126 -13.60 -8.22 2.02
C TYR A 126 -13.40 -7.48 0.69
N CYS A 127 -12.22 -6.92 0.48
CA CYS A 127 -11.85 -6.33 -0.80
C CYS A 127 -11.48 -7.43 -1.80
N ARG A 128 -11.61 -7.12 -3.08
CA ARG A 128 -11.14 -7.98 -4.16
C ARG A 128 -10.27 -7.17 -5.09
N ILE A 129 -8.98 -7.46 -5.10
CA ILE A 129 -7.99 -6.85 -5.97
C ILE A 129 -7.64 -7.87 -7.04
N SER A 130 -8.02 -7.59 -8.27
CA SER A 130 -7.87 -8.51 -9.40
C SER A 130 -6.46 -8.48 -9.96
N ASP A 131 -6.14 -9.44 -10.83
CA ASP A 131 -4.81 -9.61 -11.39
C ASP A 131 -4.28 -8.32 -12.04
N LEU A 132 -2.96 -8.10 -11.98
CA LEU A 132 -2.27 -6.96 -12.59
C LEU A 132 -2.70 -5.57 -12.08
N ALA A 133 -3.56 -5.50 -11.05
CA ALA A 133 -3.92 -4.24 -10.45
C ALA A 133 -2.73 -3.62 -9.70
N GLU A 134 -2.72 -2.29 -9.59
CA GLU A 134 -1.69 -1.54 -8.89
C GLU A 134 -2.30 -0.68 -7.78
N ILE A 135 -1.92 -0.94 -6.53
CA ILE A 135 -2.27 -0.12 -5.38
C ILE A 135 -1.02 0.65 -4.95
N CYS A 136 -0.88 1.89 -5.39
CA CYS A 136 0.35 2.64 -5.18
C CYS A 136 0.55 3.07 -3.71
N MET A 137 1.77 3.52 -3.40
CA MET A 137 2.21 3.95 -2.08
C MET A 137 1.22 4.88 -1.37
N GLY A 138 0.92 4.57 -0.10
CA GLY A 138 0.05 5.37 0.77
C GLY A 138 -1.43 5.41 0.37
N SER A 139 -1.86 4.61 -0.61
CA SER A 139 -3.27 4.56 -1.00
C SER A 139 -4.10 3.78 0.02
N THR A 140 -5.36 4.16 0.17
CA THR A 140 -6.30 3.52 1.10
C THR A 140 -7.51 2.98 0.34
N LEU A 141 -7.76 1.67 0.47
CA LEU A 141 -9.02 1.05 0.07
C LEU A 141 -9.80 0.73 1.34
N HIS A 142 -11.04 1.20 1.44
CA HIS A 142 -11.94 0.83 2.52
C HIS A 142 -12.60 -0.53 2.24
N ASP A 143 -13.46 -0.98 3.15
CA ASP A 143 -14.10 -2.30 3.07
C ASP A 143 -14.92 -2.49 1.80
N ARG A 144 -14.94 -3.72 1.28
CA ARG A 144 -15.74 -4.16 0.12
C ARG A 144 -15.46 -3.38 -1.17
N VAL A 145 -14.25 -2.87 -1.32
CA VAL A 145 -13.80 -2.28 -2.59
C VAL A 145 -13.42 -3.38 -3.58
N TYR A 146 -13.91 -3.26 -4.81
CA TYR A 146 -13.45 -4.05 -5.95
C TYR A 146 -12.47 -3.23 -6.78
N VAL A 147 -11.32 -3.83 -7.09
CA VAL A 147 -10.33 -3.32 -8.03
C VAL A 147 -10.19 -4.32 -9.16
N GLY A 148 -10.58 -3.91 -10.36
CA GLY A 148 -10.57 -4.70 -11.59
C GLY A 148 -9.17 -5.01 -12.08
N ARG A 149 -9.09 -5.87 -13.09
CA ARG A 149 -7.83 -6.26 -13.72
C ARG A 149 -7.15 -5.03 -14.30
N GLU A 150 -5.83 -4.88 -14.11
CA GLU A 150 -5.05 -3.72 -14.61
C GLU A 150 -5.54 -2.35 -14.11
N ALA A 151 -6.43 -2.30 -13.12
CA ALA A 151 -6.86 -1.03 -12.54
C ALA A 151 -5.76 -0.46 -11.62
N ILE A 152 -5.60 0.86 -11.64
CA ILE A 152 -4.52 1.56 -10.94
C ILE A 152 -5.12 2.55 -9.95
N VAL A 153 -4.75 2.40 -8.68
CA VAL A 153 -5.02 3.37 -7.62
C VAL A 153 -3.74 4.12 -7.34
N CYS A 154 -3.60 5.31 -7.92
CA CYS A 154 -2.36 6.08 -7.80
C CYS A 154 -2.13 6.61 -6.38
N LYS A 155 -0.86 6.98 -6.14
CA LYS A 155 -0.32 7.40 -4.85
C LYS A 155 -1.26 8.28 -4.03
N GLY A 156 -1.43 7.92 -2.76
CA GLY A 156 -2.16 8.71 -1.76
C GLY A 156 -3.66 8.87 -2.05
N SER A 157 -4.22 8.07 -2.95
CA SER A 157 -5.66 8.10 -3.23
C SER A 157 -6.43 7.26 -2.22
N GLU A 158 -7.68 7.65 -1.98
CA GLU A 158 -8.61 6.95 -1.10
C GLU A 158 -9.82 6.47 -1.90
N VAL A 159 -10.16 5.20 -1.75
CA VAL A 159 -11.34 4.58 -2.35
C VAL A 159 -12.23 4.09 -1.24
N GLN A 160 -13.36 4.76 -1.04
CA GLN A 160 -14.28 4.45 0.05
C GLN A 160 -15.12 3.21 -0.24
N SER A 161 -15.72 2.68 0.82
CA SER A 161 -16.40 1.39 0.82
C SER A 161 -17.43 1.23 -0.29
N ASP A 162 -17.62 -0.03 -0.69
CA ASP A 162 -18.64 -0.43 -1.67
C ASP A 162 -18.44 0.18 -3.06
N SER A 163 -17.23 0.67 -3.36
CA SER A 163 -16.88 1.21 -4.67
C SER A 163 -16.26 0.14 -5.56
N HIS A 164 -16.51 0.25 -6.87
CA HIS A 164 -16.02 -0.67 -7.87
C HIS A 164 -15.19 0.08 -8.92
N LEU A 165 -13.88 -0.16 -8.92
CA LEU A 165 -13.00 0.24 -10.01
C LEU A 165 -12.98 -0.93 -11.00
N LEU A 166 -13.54 -0.75 -12.18
CA LEU A 166 -13.58 -1.83 -13.17
C LEU A 166 -12.26 -1.93 -13.95
N ASP A 167 -12.15 -2.92 -14.83
CA ASP A 167 -10.88 -3.27 -15.47
C ASP A 167 -10.22 -2.08 -16.20
N GLY A 168 -8.94 -1.85 -15.94
CA GLY A 168 -8.18 -0.72 -16.49
C GLY A 168 -8.61 0.66 -15.97
N ALA A 169 -9.47 0.76 -14.95
CA ALA A 169 -9.81 2.04 -14.32
C ALA A 169 -8.58 2.64 -13.64
N ILE A 170 -8.38 3.95 -13.77
CA ILE A 170 -7.27 4.67 -13.16
C ILE A 170 -7.82 5.74 -12.22
N VAL A 171 -7.46 5.69 -10.94
CA VAL A 171 -7.67 6.78 -9.99
C VAL A 171 -6.39 7.61 -9.95
N ALA A 172 -6.45 8.85 -10.44
CA ALA A 172 -5.29 9.74 -10.46
C ALA A 172 -4.77 10.04 -9.03
N PRO A 173 -3.49 10.43 -8.86
CA PRO A 173 -2.90 10.63 -7.54
C PRO A 173 -3.71 11.58 -6.65
N TYR A 174 -3.77 11.28 -5.36
CA TYR A 174 -4.41 12.12 -4.34
C TYR A 174 -5.89 12.40 -4.57
N ASN A 175 -6.62 11.42 -5.12
CA ASN A 175 -8.06 11.54 -5.33
C ASN A 175 -8.87 10.77 -4.27
N LEU A 176 -10.09 11.25 -4.02
CA LEU A 176 -11.07 10.58 -3.18
C LEU A 176 -12.21 10.03 -4.03
N VAL A 177 -12.31 8.71 -4.13
CA VAL A 177 -13.50 8.03 -4.66
C VAL A 177 -14.45 7.81 -3.49
N LYS A 178 -15.60 8.49 -3.52
CA LYS A 178 -16.63 8.37 -2.47
C LYS A 178 -17.27 6.98 -2.46
N ARG A 179 -17.98 6.64 -1.38
CA ARG A 179 -18.68 5.34 -1.24
C ARG A 179 -19.65 5.09 -2.39
N ASN A 180 -19.86 3.82 -2.72
CA ASN A 180 -20.82 3.36 -3.74
C ASN A 180 -20.57 3.95 -5.14
N ILE A 181 -19.32 4.28 -5.48
CA ILE A 181 -18.98 4.78 -6.82
C ILE A 181 -18.53 3.63 -7.70
N ILE A 182 -18.97 3.65 -8.96
CA ILE A 182 -18.49 2.74 -10.00
C ILE A 182 -17.67 3.56 -10.99
N ILE A 183 -16.40 3.20 -11.18
CA ILE A 183 -15.55 3.74 -12.23
C ILE A 183 -15.49 2.69 -13.35
N LEU A 184 -15.95 3.09 -14.53
CA LEU A 184 -16.10 2.19 -15.68
C LEU A 184 -14.73 1.74 -16.24
N PRO A 185 -14.73 0.66 -17.05
CA PRO A 185 -13.48 0.12 -17.57
C PRO A 185 -12.71 1.16 -18.40
N GLY A 186 -11.40 1.24 -18.21
CA GLY A 186 -10.52 2.18 -18.91
C GLY A 186 -10.74 3.66 -18.57
N CYS A 187 -11.63 4.01 -17.63
CA CYS A 187 -11.85 5.40 -17.25
C CYS A 187 -10.74 5.91 -16.34
N VAL A 188 -10.33 7.17 -16.58
CA VAL A 188 -9.47 7.91 -15.67
C VAL A 188 -10.34 8.78 -14.77
N PHE A 189 -10.38 8.46 -13.49
CA PHE A 189 -11.02 9.25 -12.45
C PHE A 189 -10.07 10.35 -11.99
N THR A 190 -10.49 11.58 -12.25
CA THR A 190 -9.90 12.79 -11.67
C THR A 190 -11.02 13.61 -11.06
N GLN A 191 -10.92 13.96 -9.80
CA GLN A 191 -11.70 15.07 -9.26
C GLN A 191 -10.92 16.35 -9.53
N ASN A 192 -11.56 17.24 -10.26
CA ASN A 192 -11.13 18.63 -10.33
C ASN A 192 -11.56 19.30 -9.03
N ASN A 193 -10.73 19.21 -7.97
CA ASN A 193 -10.86 20.14 -6.85
C ASN A 193 -10.39 21.54 -7.30
N LYS A 194 -11.13 22.15 -8.24
CA LYS A 194 -11.27 23.61 -8.30
C LYS A 194 -12.20 24.06 -7.18
N SER A 195 -11.96 23.61 -5.96
CA SER A 195 -12.06 24.54 -4.85
C SER A 195 -10.79 25.37 -4.93
N SER A 196 -10.82 26.43 -5.75
CA SER A 196 -9.98 27.59 -5.48
C SER A 196 -10.00 27.79 -3.97
N PRO A 197 -8.85 27.93 -3.28
CA PRO A 197 -8.91 28.36 -1.90
C PRO A 197 -9.68 29.69 -1.95
N HIS A 198 -10.90 29.70 -1.44
CA HIS A 198 -11.57 30.93 -1.09
C HIS A 198 -10.72 31.51 0.04
N PHE A 199 -9.65 32.20 -0.33
CA PHE A 199 -9.09 33.28 0.46
C PHE A 199 -10.17 34.35 0.53
N LEU A 200 -11.18 34.12 1.38
CA LEU A 200 -12.13 35.13 1.79
C LEU A 200 -11.87 35.42 3.25
N LYS A 201 -11.08 36.49 3.41
CA LYS A 201 -10.87 37.38 4.56
C LYS A 201 -10.05 36.87 5.71
#